data_AF-A0A2Z6R5B9-F1
#
_entry.id   AF-A0A2Z6R5B9-F1
#
_cell.length_a   1.000
_cell.length_b   1.000
_cell.length_c   1.000
_cell.angle_alpha   90.00
_cell.angle_beta   90.00
_cell.angle_gamma   90.00
#
_symmetry.space_group_name_H-M   'P 1'
#
loop_
_entity.id
_entity.type
_entity.pdbx_description
1 polymer ?
#
loop_
_entity_poly.entity_id
_entity_poly.type
_entity_poly.pdbx_seq_one_letter_code
_entity_poly.pdbx_strand_id
1 'polypeptide(L)'
;MIGEYTCNYLLRTGFVCGRTCRRPDGCFEHWKARAHFPCRVCGKPTSSEPVLCRKHANSYYVTQYINRLRDRAFGGTVQELGNQIAQENLFHSLTYEQLINKYHDRLIKLNISLCRECFIPIGKEKGEYCNECVPL
;
A
#
# COMPACT_ATOMS: atom_id res chain seq x y z
N MET A 1 -17.10 35.47 26.43
CA MET A 1 -15.75 34.90 26.25
C MET A 1 -15.59 34.57 24.77
N ILE A 2 -15.15 35.54 23.96
CA ILE A 2 -15.05 35.40 22.50
C ILE A 2 -13.81 34.54 22.22
N GLY A 3 -14.01 33.38 21.60
CA GLY A 3 -12.90 32.55 21.13
C GLY A 3 -12.34 33.09 19.82
N GLU A 4 -11.02 33.12 19.67
CA GLU A 4 -10.32 33.61 18.47
C GLU A 4 -10.47 32.70 17.25
N TYR A 5 -10.90 31.45 17.46
CA TYR A 5 -11.06 30.44 16.41
C TYR A 5 -12.54 30.11 16.19
N THR A 6 -12.86 29.61 15.00
CA THR A 6 -14.17 29.03 14.68
C THR A 6 -14.04 27.54 14.43
N CYS A 7 -14.94 26.74 15.00
CA CYS A 7 -14.90 25.29 14.84
C CYS A 7 -15.32 24.86 13.42
N ASN A 8 -14.35 24.33 12.65
CA ASN A 8 -14.54 23.87 11.27
C ASN A 8 -15.03 22.43 11.15
N TYR A 9 -15.52 21.83 12.24
CA TYR A 9 -16.01 20.46 12.23
C TYR A 9 -17.25 20.31 11.33
N LEU A 10 -17.19 19.40 10.36
CA LEU A 10 -18.29 19.11 9.45
C LEU A 10 -19.28 18.13 10.08
N LEU A 11 -20.48 18.61 10.39
CA LEU A 11 -21.55 17.78 10.95
C LEU A 11 -22.03 16.74 9.94
N ARG A 12 -22.68 15.67 10.43
CA ARG A 12 -23.30 14.66 9.56
C ARG A 12 -24.39 15.26 8.65
N THR A 13 -24.98 16.39 9.06
CA THR A 13 -25.96 17.16 8.28
C THR A 13 -25.34 17.88 7.07
N GLY A 14 -24.01 18.02 7.01
CA GLY A 14 -23.31 18.77 5.95
C GLY A 14 -23.00 20.21 6.31
N PHE A 15 -23.46 20.70 7.47
CA PHE A 15 -23.14 22.03 7.96
C PHE A 15 -21.86 22.02 8.79
N VAL A 16 -21.12 23.14 8.76
CA VAL A 16 -19.98 23.38 9.64
C VAL A 16 -20.49 23.79 11.02
N CYS A 17 -19.84 23.32 12.09
CA CYS A 17 -20.22 23.65 13.47
C CYS A 17 -20.22 25.16 13.74
N GLY A 18 -19.18 25.87 13.28
CA GLY A 18 -19.10 27.34 13.30
C GLY A 18 -18.99 27.99 14.69
N ARG A 19 -19.05 27.21 15.79
CA ARG A 19 -18.94 27.75 17.15
C ARG A 19 -17.57 28.37 17.40
N THR A 20 -17.55 29.54 18.02
CA THR A 20 -16.30 30.18 18.48
C THR A 20 -15.63 29.33 19.55
N CYS A 21 -14.33 29.09 19.41
CA CYS A 21 -13.52 28.27 20.30
C CYS A 21 -12.16 28.91 20.58
N ARG A 22 -11.51 28.47 21.67
CA ARG A 22 -10.17 28.92 22.06
C ARG A 22 -9.04 28.08 21.45
N ARG A 23 -9.38 26.98 20.79
CA ARG A 23 -8.44 26.02 20.21
C ARG A 23 -8.57 26.05 18.69
N PRO A 24 -7.47 25.91 17.95
CA PRO A 24 -7.51 25.77 16.51
C PRO A 24 -8.11 24.42 16.07
N ASP A 25 -7.96 23.36 16.87
CA ASP A 25 -8.43 22.00 16.54
C ASP A 25 -9.96 21.86 16.54
N GLY A 26 -10.67 22.79 17.19
CA GLY A 26 -12.13 22.80 17.25
C GLY A 26 -12.69 23.16 18.62
N CYS A 27 -14.01 23.18 18.73
CA CYS A 27 -14.70 23.46 19.99
C CYS A 27 -14.56 22.31 20.99
N PHE A 28 -15.00 22.54 22.22
CA PHE A 28 -14.93 21.56 23.30
C PHE A 28 -15.58 20.20 22.98
N GLU A 29 -16.58 20.17 22.10
CA GLU A 29 -17.22 18.94 21.64
C GLU A 29 -16.43 18.25 20.51
N HIS A 30 -15.71 19.01 19.68
CA HIS A 30 -15.15 18.52 18.42
C HIS A 30 -13.63 18.43 18.37
N TRP A 31 -12.90 18.99 19.32
CA TRP A 31 -11.42 19.00 19.32
C TRP A 31 -10.79 17.59 19.35
N LYS A 32 -11.53 16.57 19.81
CA LYS A 32 -11.13 15.15 19.77
C LYS A 32 -11.99 14.30 18.82
N ALA A 33 -12.96 14.92 18.16
CA ALA A 33 -13.85 14.20 17.26
C ALA A 33 -13.12 13.85 15.96
N ARG A 34 -13.41 12.67 15.41
CA ARG A 34 -12.88 12.28 14.10
C ARG A 34 -13.45 13.22 13.04
N ALA A 35 -12.58 13.90 12.30
CA ALA A 35 -13.00 14.82 11.24
C ALA A 35 -13.87 14.11 10.20
N HIS A 36 -14.86 14.84 9.69
CA HIS A 36 -15.69 14.42 8.57
C HIS A 36 -15.27 15.18 7.32
N PHE A 37 -15.18 14.45 6.20
CA PHE A 37 -14.87 14.99 4.89
C PHE A 37 -16.03 14.67 3.93
N PRO A 38 -16.31 15.53 2.93
CA PRO A 38 -17.35 15.24 1.95
C PRO A 38 -16.95 14.02 1.11
N CYS A 39 -17.88 13.08 0.93
CA CYS A 39 -17.65 11.90 0.10
C CYS A 39 -17.27 12.30 -1.33
N ARG A 40 -16.19 11.73 -1.87
CA ARG A 40 -15.68 12.08 -3.21
C ARG A 40 -16.69 11.86 -4.35
N VAL A 41 -17.68 10.98 -4.17
CA VAL A 41 -18.70 10.65 -5.18
C VAL A 41 -19.99 11.45 -5.02
N CYS A 42 -20.44 11.71 -3.78
CA CYS A 42 -21.77 12.31 -3.53
C CYS A 42 -21.79 13.45 -2.52
N GLY A 43 -20.65 13.93 -2.06
CA GLY A 43 -20.52 15.06 -1.12
C GLY A 43 -20.95 14.76 0.32
N LYS A 44 -21.58 13.62 0.60
CA LYS A 44 -22.05 13.30 1.96
C LYS A 44 -20.90 13.26 2.98
N PRO A 45 -21.00 13.98 4.11
CA PRO A 45 -19.97 13.95 5.15
C PRO A 45 -19.69 12.52 5.62
N THR A 46 -18.42 12.16 5.63
CA THR A 46 -17.97 10.84 6.06
C THR A 46 -16.67 10.97 6.85
N SER A 47 -16.57 10.20 7.93
CA SER A 47 -15.32 10.03 8.68
C SER A 47 -14.42 8.93 8.11
N SER A 48 -14.86 8.23 7.06
CA SER A 48 -14.14 7.07 6.56
C SER A 48 -12.82 7.46 5.92
N GLU A 49 -11.82 6.61 6.10
CA GLU A 49 -10.45 6.78 5.61
C GLU A 49 -10.31 6.84 4.07
N PRO A 50 -11.18 6.23 3.24
CA PRO A 50 -11.17 6.51 1.79
C PRO A 50 -11.94 7.79 1.42
N VAL A 51 -12.48 8.54 2.38
CA VAL A 51 -13.36 9.69 2.14
C VAL A 51 -14.55 9.27 1.24
N LEU A 52 -15.09 8.09 1.52
CA LEU A 52 -16.25 7.52 0.83
C LEU A 52 -17.37 7.23 1.84
N CYS A 53 -18.58 7.68 1.54
CA CYS A 53 -19.72 7.30 2.37
C CYS A 53 -19.97 5.78 2.26
N ARG A 54 -20.69 5.21 3.25
CA ARG A 54 -20.95 3.77 3.34
C ARG A 54 -21.47 3.15 2.03
N LYS A 55 -22.28 3.88 1.26
CA LYS A 55 -22.81 3.41 -0.03
C LYS A 55 -21.72 3.25 -1.10
N HIS A 56 -20.70 4.11 -1.10
CA HIS A 56 -19.64 4.13 -2.11
C HIS A 56 -18.34 3.46 -1.64
N ALA A 57 -18.22 3.13 -0.35
CA ALA A 57 -17.03 2.50 0.20
C ALA A 57 -16.91 1.01 -0.16
N ASN A 58 -18.02 0.34 -0.50
CA ASN A 58 -18.02 -1.11 -0.76
C ASN A 58 -17.06 -1.50 -1.90
N SER A 59 -17.12 -0.81 -3.04
CA SER A 59 -16.23 -1.10 -4.18
C SER A 59 -14.76 -0.87 -3.84
N TYR A 60 -14.46 0.16 -3.03
CA TYR A 60 -13.11 0.41 -2.53
C TYR A 60 -12.57 -0.77 -1.72
N TYR A 61 -13.34 -1.26 -0.74
CA TYR A 61 -12.90 -2.38 0.10
C TYR A 61 -12.81 -3.70 -0.67
N VAL A 62 -13.70 -3.95 -1.62
CA VAL A 62 -13.60 -5.12 -2.52
C VAL A 62 -12.35 -5.05 -3.38
N THR A 63 -12.03 -3.89 -3.95
CA THR A 63 -10.81 -3.69 -4.75
C THR A 63 -9.56 -3.91 -3.90
N GLN A 64 -9.52 -3.35 -2.69
CA GLN A 64 -8.44 -3.57 -1.73
C GLN A 64 -8.27 -5.06 -1.37
N TYR A 65 -9.38 -5.77 -1.16
CA TYR A 65 -9.35 -7.20 -0.89
C TYR A 65 -8.79 -8.01 -2.06
N ILE A 66 -9.27 -7.75 -3.28
CA ILE A 66 -8.78 -8.41 -4.50
C ILE A 66 -7.29 -8.13 -4.72
N ASN A 67 -6.85 -6.89 -4.52
CA ASN A 67 -5.43 -6.54 -4.63
C ASN A 67 -4.58 -7.32 -3.62
N ARG A 68 -5.01 -7.42 -2.35
CA ARG A 68 -4.30 -8.25 -1.36
C ARG A 68 -4.23 -9.73 -1.76
N LEU A 69 -5.29 -10.27 -2.38
CA LEU A 69 -5.25 -11.65 -2.89
C LEU A 69 -4.26 -11.80 -4.05
N ARG A 70 -4.22 -10.82 -4.97
CA ARG A 70 -3.25 -10.78 -6.07
C ARG A 70 -1.83 -10.66 -5.56
N ASP A 71 -1.57 -9.79 -4.59
CA ASP A 71 -0.24 -9.59 -4.00
C ASP A 71 0.26 -10.87 -3.31
N ARG A 72 -0.63 -11.60 -2.62
CA ARG A 72 -0.32 -12.91 -2.02
C ARG A 72 -0.03 -13.97 -3.08
N ALA A 73 -0.87 -14.06 -4.11
CA ALA A 73 -0.66 -15.00 -5.20
C ALA A 73 0.66 -14.71 -5.93
N PHE A 74 0.94 -13.44 -6.20
CA PHE A 74 2.20 -12.99 -6.78
C PHE A 74 3.39 -13.36 -5.88
N GLY A 75 3.33 -13.04 -4.58
CA GLY A 75 4.37 -13.42 -3.62
C GLY A 75 4.62 -14.94 -3.57
N GLY A 76 3.56 -15.74 -3.61
CA GLY A 76 3.65 -17.21 -3.71
C GLY A 76 4.38 -17.65 -4.99
N THR A 77 4.02 -17.11 -6.15
CA THR A 77 4.70 -17.46 -7.42
C THR A 77 6.18 -17.07 -7.45
N VAL A 78 6.54 -15.95 -6.84
CA VAL A 78 7.95 -15.51 -6.72
C VAL A 78 8.71 -16.44 -5.78
N GLN A 79 8.11 -16.84 -4.67
CA GLN A 79 8.71 -17.75 -3.71
C GLN A 79 8.92 -19.15 -4.30
N GLU A 80 7.94 -19.68 -5.04
CA GLU A 80 8.06 -20.95 -5.77
C GLU A 80 9.20 -20.91 -6.79
N LEU A 81 9.33 -19.81 -7.55
CA LEU A 81 10.43 -19.63 -8.50
C LEU A 81 11.79 -19.60 -7.77
N GLY A 82 11.89 -18.88 -6.65
CA GLY A 82 13.10 -18.83 -5.84
C GLY A 82 13.51 -20.22 -5.33
N ASN A 83 12.55 -21.02 -4.86
CA ASN A 83 12.80 -22.39 -4.40
C ASN A 83 13.30 -23.29 -5.55
N GLN A 84 12.72 -23.16 -6.75
CA GLN A 84 13.17 -23.90 -7.94
C GLN A 84 14.61 -23.54 -8.32
N ILE A 85 14.94 -22.25 -8.34
CA ILE A 85 16.30 -21.76 -8.62
C ILE A 85 17.28 -22.29 -7.58
N ALA A 86 16.95 -22.18 -6.28
CA ALA A 86 17.80 -22.65 -5.20
C ALA A 86 18.06 -24.16 -5.28
N GLN A 87 17.01 -24.94 -5.58
CA GLN A 87 17.12 -26.39 -5.74
C GLN A 87 18.05 -26.73 -6.92
N GLU A 88 17.86 -26.12 -8.09
CA GLU A 88 18.70 -26.42 -9.25
C GLU A 88 20.16 -25.98 -9.07
N ASN A 89 20.38 -24.84 -8.41
CA ASN A 89 21.73 -24.39 -8.04
C ASN A 89 22.45 -25.37 -7.12
N LEU A 90 21.72 -25.99 -6.20
CA LEU A 90 22.26 -27.02 -5.32
C LEU A 90 22.76 -28.25 -6.09
N PHE A 91 22.05 -28.66 -7.15
CA PHE A 91 22.37 -29.87 -7.92
C PHE A 91 23.39 -29.63 -9.04
N HIS A 92 23.41 -28.43 -9.63
CA HIS A 92 24.17 -28.16 -10.86
C HIS A 92 25.17 -27.02 -10.75
N SER A 93 25.28 -26.34 -9.59
CA SER A 93 26.18 -25.21 -9.37
C SER A 93 26.12 -24.19 -10.52
N LEU A 94 24.91 -23.80 -10.92
CA LEU A 94 24.71 -22.96 -12.10
C LEU A 94 25.22 -21.54 -11.84
N THR A 95 25.72 -20.90 -12.89
CA THR A 95 26.12 -19.49 -12.83
C THR A 95 24.91 -18.56 -12.95
N TYR A 96 25.08 -17.30 -12.53
CA TYR A 96 24.08 -16.25 -12.68
C TYR A 96 23.51 -16.18 -14.11
N GLU A 97 24.38 -16.15 -15.11
CA GLU A 97 24.01 -16.05 -16.53
C GLU A 97 23.19 -17.26 -16.99
N GLN A 98 23.53 -18.47 -16.52
CA GLN A 98 22.77 -19.67 -16.86
C GLN A 98 21.35 -19.62 -16.27
N LEU A 99 21.21 -19.16 -15.03
CA LEU A 99 19.91 -19.00 -14.38
C LEU A 99 19.06 -17.92 -15.03
N ILE A 100 19.64 -16.75 -15.32
CA ILE A 100 18.93 -15.66 -15.97
C ILE A 100 18.41 -16.09 -17.33
N ASN A 101 19.25 -16.75 -18.15
CA ASN A 101 18.82 -17.18 -19.47
C ASN A 101 17.73 -18.26 -19.38
N LYS A 102 17.86 -19.20 -18.43
CA LYS A 102 16.88 -20.28 -18.25
C LYS A 102 15.52 -19.79 -17.76
N TYR A 103 15.50 -18.84 -16.83
CA TYR A 103 14.27 -18.31 -16.22
C TYR A 103 13.81 -16.99 -16.83
N HIS A 104 14.46 -16.53 -17.89
CA HIS A 104 14.29 -15.22 -18.53
C HIS A 104 12.81 -14.82 -18.69
N ASP A 105 12.01 -15.65 -19.35
CA ASP A 105 10.61 -15.33 -19.64
C ASP A 105 9.75 -15.23 -18.37
N ARG A 106 10.04 -16.06 -17.36
CA ARG A 106 9.35 -16.03 -16.06
C ARG A 106 9.74 -14.79 -15.26
N LEU A 107 11.02 -14.42 -15.28
CA LEU A 107 11.54 -13.21 -14.63
C LEU A 107 10.94 -11.94 -15.26
N ILE A 108 10.87 -11.88 -16.60
CA ILE A 108 10.21 -10.77 -17.32
C ILE A 108 8.73 -10.70 -16.98
N LYS A 109 8.01 -11.83 -17.03
CA LYS A 109 6.57 -11.88 -16.76
C LYS A 109 6.23 -11.40 -15.35
N LEU A 110 7.08 -11.69 -14.37
CA LEU A 110 6.91 -11.27 -12.99
C LEU A 110 7.53 -9.89 -12.70
N ASN A 111 8.19 -9.26 -13.68
CA ASN A 111 8.92 -8.00 -13.50
C ASN A 111 9.95 -8.03 -12.35
N ILE A 112 10.68 -9.14 -12.25
CA ILE A 112 11.71 -9.38 -11.24
C ILE A 112 13.05 -9.71 -11.91
N SER A 113 14.12 -9.61 -11.17
CA SER A 113 15.47 -10.07 -11.51
C SER A 113 15.98 -10.99 -10.39
N LEU A 114 17.20 -11.51 -10.53
CA LEU A 114 17.88 -12.27 -9.49
C LEU A 114 19.01 -11.42 -8.91
N CYS A 115 19.23 -11.53 -7.60
CA CYS A 115 20.43 -11.02 -6.97
C CYS A 115 21.67 -11.70 -7.58
N ARG A 116 22.70 -10.93 -7.93
CA ARG A 116 23.94 -11.46 -8.53
C ARG A 116 24.70 -12.44 -7.63
N GLU A 117 24.58 -12.31 -6.31
CA GLU A 117 25.35 -13.12 -5.36
C GLU A 117 24.55 -14.31 -4.82
N CYS A 118 23.35 -14.05 -4.30
CA CYS A 118 22.56 -15.08 -3.62
C CYS A 118 21.45 -15.70 -4.49
N PHE A 119 21.29 -15.24 -5.74
CA PHE A 119 20.29 -15.71 -6.70
C PHE A 119 18.83 -15.66 -6.23
N ILE A 120 18.56 -14.89 -5.17
CA ILE A 120 17.21 -14.66 -4.67
C ILE A 120 16.47 -13.72 -5.64
N PRO A 121 15.19 -13.99 -5.95
CA PRO A 121 14.37 -13.06 -6.72
C PRO A 121 14.22 -11.70 -6.04
N ILE A 122 14.52 -10.63 -6.79
CA ILE A 122 14.40 -9.24 -6.36
C ILE A 122 13.56 -8.46 -7.37
N GLY A 123 12.87 -7.43 -6.91
CA GLY A 123 12.16 -6.51 -7.82
C GLY A 123 13.17 -5.75 -8.67
N LYS A 124 12.88 -5.55 -9.96
CA LYS A 124 13.80 -4.82 -10.86
C LYS A 124 14.07 -3.38 -10.39
N GLU A 125 13.14 -2.81 -9.64
CA GLU A 125 13.28 -1.49 -9.01
C GLU A 125 14.32 -1.46 -7.88
N LYS A 126 14.72 -2.62 -7.34
CA LYS A 126 15.67 -2.72 -6.21
C LYS A 126 17.13 -2.86 -6.64
N GLY A 127 17.42 -2.81 -7.94
CA GLY A 127 18.78 -2.91 -8.49
C GLY A 127 19.25 -4.34 -8.71
N GLU A 128 20.58 -4.55 -8.70
CA GLU A 128 21.22 -5.83 -9.04
C GLU A 128 21.52 -6.73 -7.82
N TYR A 129 21.44 -6.17 -6.61
CA TYR A 129 21.77 -6.85 -5.34
C TYR A 129 20.59 -6.76 -4.38
N CYS A 130 20.37 -7.81 -3.57
CA CYS A 130 19.42 -7.73 -2.46
C CYS A 130 19.99 -6.90 -1.30
N ASN A 131 19.14 -6.48 -0.38
CA ASN A 131 19.53 -5.65 0.77
C ASN A 131 20.64 -6.26 1.65
N GLU A 132 20.79 -7.59 1.64
CA GLU A 132 21.80 -8.32 2.40
C GLU A 132 23.14 -8.49 1.65
N CYS A 133 23.12 -8.35 0.33
CA CYS A 133 24.28 -8.47 -0.56
C CYS A 133 24.77 -7.10 -1.07
N VAL A 134 24.25 -5.99 -0.52
CA VAL A 134 24.75 -4.66 -0.90
C VAL A 134 26.21 -4.56 -0.43
N PRO A 135 27.18 -4.33 -1.33
CA PRO A 135 28.57 -4.14 -0.92
C PRO A 135 28.68 -2.90 -0.02
N LEU A 136 29.31 -3.05 1.15
CA LEU A 136 29.63 -1.95 2.08
C LEU A 136 30.58 -0.94 1.45
#